data_AF-A0A7L1DG94-F1
#
_entry.id   AF-A0A7L1DG94-F1
#
_cell.length_a   1.000
_cell.length_b   1.000
_cell.length_c   1.000
_cell.angle_alpha   90.00
_cell.angle_beta   90.00
_cell.angle_gamma   90.00
#
_symmetry.space_group_name_H-M   'P 1'
#
loop_
_entity.id
_entity.type
_entity.pdbx_description
1 polymer ?
#
loop_
_entity_poly.entity_id
_entity_poly.type
_entity_poly.pdbx_seq_one_letter_code
_entity_poly.pdbx_strand_id
1 'polypeptide(L)'
;AKFGANAILGVSLAVCKAGAAEKGIPLYQHIANLAGNTELILPVPAFNVINGGSHAGNKLAMQEFMVLPVGAATFREAVRIGAEVYHSLKAVIKAKYGKDATNVGDEGGFAPNILENNEEGPRRHWEALQVTGMDWEGTGGTLGRSGRLWEGGWGLMARAGLCPRPPTRGDWALLGRTGGRFPAVVSIEDPFDQDDWEGWKHFLAQVDIQVVGDDLTVTNPKRIAKAAEVKACNCLLLKVNQIGSVTESIQA
;
A
#
# COMPACT_ATOMS: atom_id res chain seq x y z
N ALA A 1 19.45 32.08 1.49
CA ALA A 1 18.48 31.69 2.52
C ALA A 1 18.11 30.21 2.33
N LYS A 2 17.73 29.50 3.40
CA LYS A 2 17.20 28.11 3.35
C LYS A 2 15.69 28.20 3.56
N PHE A 3 14.88 27.65 2.66
CA PHE A 3 13.43 27.93 2.60
C PHE A 3 12.52 26.80 3.12
N GLY A 4 13.05 25.62 3.42
CA GLY A 4 12.25 24.45 3.79
C GLY A 4 11.60 23.78 2.58
N ALA A 5 11.47 22.45 2.62
CA ALA A 5 10.97 21.65 1.49
C ALA A 5 9.50 21.97 1.14
N ASN A 6 8.68 22.29 2.14
CA ASN A 6 7.29 22.67 1.97
C ASN A 6 7.11 23.98 1.15
N ALA A 7 7.95 24.99 1.39
CA ALA A 7 7.89 26.24 0.62
C ALA A 7 8.34 26.03 -0.83
N ILE A 8 9.44 25.30 -1.03
CA ILE A 8 9.99 25.00 -2.36
C ILE A 8 8.99 24.17 -3.17
N LEU A 9 8.43 23.12 -2.56
CA LEU A 9 7.49 22.23 -3.24
C LEU A 9 6.23 22.96 -3.70
N GLY A 10 5.69 23.86 -2.88
CA GLY A 10 4.51 24.65 -3.23
C GLY A 10 4.72 25.45 -4.51
N VAL A 11 5.87 26.14 -4.62
CA VAL A 11 6.25 26.87 -5.84
C VAL A 11 6.49 25.91 -6.99
N SER A 12 7.20 24.80 -6.77
CA SER A 12 7.52 23.81 -7.79
C SER A 12 6.26 23.21 -8.44
N LEU A 13 5.27 22.82 -7.63
CA LEU A 13 3.98 22.29 -8.12
C LEU A 13 3.17 23.35 -8.86
N ALA A 14 3.16 24.59 -8.37
CA ALA A 14 2.47 25.70 -9.03
C ALA A 14 3.07 26.00 -10.42
N VAL A 15 4.39 26.01 -10.52
CA VAL A 15 5.11 26.18 -11.80
C VAL A 15 4.80 25.03 -12.77
N CYS A 16 4.76 23.78 -12.29
CA CYS A 16 4.40 22.63 -13.11
C CYS A 16 2.97 22.75 -13.67
N LYS A 17 2.01 23.17 -12.84
CA LYS A 17 0.62 23.43 -13.27
C LYS A 17 0.52 24.58 -14.28
N ALA A 18 1.19 25.69 -14.01
CA ALA A 18 1.22 26.84 -14.91
C ALA A 18 1.87 26.47 -16.27
N GLY A 19 2.95 25.68 -16.25
CA GLY A 19 3.62 25.19 -17.45
C GLY A 19 2.75 24.27 -18.32
N ALA A 20 1.86 23.49 -17.71
CA ALA A 20 0.86 22.71 -18.44
C ALA A 20 -0.20 23.61 -19.09
N ALA A 21 -0.72 24.59 -18.33
CA ALA A 21 -1.72 25.54 -18.80
C ALA A 21 -1.21 26.41 -19.96
N GLU A 22 0.03 26.91 -19.87
CA GLU A 22 0.68 27.72 -20.91
C GLU A 22 0.82 26.94 -22.23
N LYS A 23 1.08 25.63 -22.15
CA LYS A 23 1.16 24.75 -23.32
C LYS A 23 -0.21 24.28 -23.84
N GLY A 24 -1.31 24.62 -23.15
CA GLY A 24 -2.65 24.16 -23.51
C GLY A 24 -2.84 22.64 -23.41
N ILE A 25 -2.06 21.95 -22.55
CA ILE A 25 -2.12 20.48 -22.38
C ILE A 25 -2.53 20.09 -20.95
N PRO A 26 -3.09 18.89 -20.75
CA PRO A 26 -3.36 18.37 -19.40
C PRO A 26 -2.09 18.23 -18.56
N LEU A 27 -2.21 18.40 -17.24
CA LEU A 27 -1.07 18.30 -16.31
C LEU A 27 -0.31 16.98 -16.40
N TYR A 28 -1.01 15.85 -16.50
CA TYR A 28 -0.35 14.53 -16.62
C TYR A 28 0.50 14.42 -17.90
N GLN A 29 0.07 15.05 -19.00
CA GLN A 29 0.83 15.07 -20.25
C GLN A 29 2.06 15.97 -20.11
N HIS A 30 1.92 17.09 -19.42
CA HIS A 30 3.05 17.96 -19.11
C HIS A 30 4.11 17.23 -18.27
N ILE A 31 3.70 16.51 -17.22
CA ILE A 31 4.59 15.70 -16.39
C ILE A 31 5.25 14.59 -17.22
N ALA A 32 4.49 13.89 -18.07
CA ALA A 32 5.05 12.87 -18.96
C ALA A 32 6.12 13.44 -19.89
N ASN A 33 5.88 14.62 -20.46
CA ASN A 33 6.86 15.31 -21.31
C ASN A 33 8.12 15.71 -20.52
N LEU A 34 7.98 16.13 -19.25
CA LEU A 34 9.13 16.43 -18.38
C LEU A 34 9.94 15.18 -18.02
N ALA A 35 9.27 14.04 -17.85
CA ALA A 35 9.88 12.75 -17.54
C ALA A 35 10.42 12.02 -18.78
N GLY A 36 10.15 12.51 -19.99
CA GLY A 36 10.52 11.83 -21.24
C GLY A 36 9.66 10.61 -21.57
N ASN A 37 8.48 10.48 -20.96
CA ASN A 37 7.55 9.38 -21.19
C ASN A 37 6.69 9.63 -22.43
N THR A 38 6.73 8.70 -23.39
CA THR A 38 5.92 8.76 -24.61
C THR A 38 4.57 8.07 -24.49
N GLU A 39 4.49 7.05 -23.63
CA GLU A 39 3.28 6.27 -23.40
C GLU A 39 2.76 6.53 -21.98
N LEU A 40 1.45 6.78 -21.88
CA LEU A 40 0.78 6.98 -20.60
C LEU A 40 0.16 5.67 -20.13
N ILE A 41 0.33 5.38 -18.85
CA ILE A 41 -0.19 4.18 -18.21
C ILE A 41 -1.11 4.62 -17.07
N LEU A 42 -2.31 4.03 -16.99
CA LEU A 42 -3.16 4.18 -15.82
C LEU A 42 -2.69 3.19 -14.74
N PRO A 43 -2.52 3.63 -13.48
CA PRO A 43 -1.98 2.77 -12.43
C PRO A 43 -3.03 1.77 -11.93
N VAL A 44 -2.57 0.67 -11.33
CA VAL A 44 -3.42 -0.12 -10.43
C VAL A 44 -3.53 0.65 -9.11
N PRO A 45 -4.74 1.02 -8.67
CA PRO A 45 -4.91 1.67 -7.37
C PRO A 45 -4.68 0.66 -6.23
N ALA A 46 -3.87 1.05 -5.25
CA ALA A 46 -3.75 0.34 -3.98
C ALA A 46 -4.64 1.05 -2.94
N PHE A 47 -5.78 0.43 -2.61
CA PHE A 47 -6.74 1.02 -1.68
C PHE A 47 -6.43 0.60 -0.25
N ASN A 48 -5.97 1.51 0.59
CA ASN A 48 -5.88 1.23 2.03
C ASN A 48 -7.28 1.04 2.63
N VAL A 49 -7.58 -0.18 3.09
CA VAL A 49 -8.92 -0.57 3.56
C VAL A 49 -8.98 -0.88 5.05
N ILE A 50 -7.84 -1.17 5.69
CA ILE A 50 -7.71 -1.34 7.14
C ILE A 50 -6.48 -0.60 7.62
N ASN A 51 -6.66 0.25 8.63
CA ASN A 51 -5.61 1.04 9.26
C ASN A 51 -5.20 0.41 10.59
N GLY A 52 -3.90 0.40 10.84
CA GLY A 52 -3.27 0.13 12.11
C GLY A 52 -2.12 1.10 12.37
N GLY A 53 -1.21 0.72 13.26
CA GLY A 53 -0.01 1.48 13.59
C GLY A 53 -0.34 2.90 14.00
N SER A 54 0.44 3.86 13.51
CA SER A 54 0.27 5.28 13.81
C SER A 54 -0.98 5.91 13.19
N HIS A 55 -1.62 5.24 12.22
CA HIS A 55 -2.79 5.76 11.51
C HIS A 55 -4.13 5.34 12.16
N ALA A 56 -4.09 4.63 13.28
CA ALA A 56 -5.29 4.20 14.01
C ALA A 56 -5.05 4.06 15.52
N GLY A 57 -6.06 4.39 16.32
CA GLY A 57 -6.05 4.17 17.78
C GLY A 57 -6.30 2.71 18.18
N ASN A 58 -5.70 1.73 17.49
CA ASN A 58 -5.84 0.30 17.76
C ASN A 58 -4.47 -0.35 18.08
N LYS A 59 -4.47 -1.67 18.35
CA LYS A 59 -3.25 -2.42 18.69
C LYS A 59 -2.59 -3.12 17.49
N LEU A 60 -3.09 -2.86 16.28
CA LEU A 60 -2.55 -3.47 15.07
C LEU A 60 -1.19 -2.84 14.77
N ALA A 61 -0.11 -3.60 14.68
CA ALA A 61 1.24 -3.05 14.50
C ALA A 61 1.54 -2.71 13.03
N MET A 62 0.97 -3.45 12.06
CA MET A 62 1.00 -3.06 10.65
C MET A 62 0.13 -1.83 10.43
N GLN A 63 0.64 -0.88 9.65
CA GLN A 63 0.01 0.41 9.48
C GLN A 63 -1.13 0.37 8.46
N GLU A 64 -0.92 -0.36 7.36
CA GLU A 64 -1.83 -0.31 6.21
C GLU A 64 -2.01 -1.72 5.63
N PHE A 65 -3.27 -2.03 5.30
CA PHE A 65 -3.64 -3.20 4.52
C PHE A 65 -4.41 -2.74 3.30
N MET A 66 -3.83 -2.97 2.13
CA MET A 66 -4.34 -2.43 0.89
C MET A 66 -4.78 -3.51 -0.10
N VAL A 67 -5.86 -3.22 -0.79
CA VAL A 67 -6.43 -4.07 -1.85
C VAL A 67 -6.05 -3.50 -3.21
N LEU A 68 -5.47 -4.35 -4.07
CA LEU A 68 -5.03 -3.99 -5.43
C LEU A 68 -5.85 -4.79 -6.48
N PRO A 69 -6.71 -4.13 -7.27
CA PRO A 69 -7.45 -4.74 -8.38
C PRO A 69 -6.59 -5.04 -9.62
N VAL A 70 -5.53 -5.85 -9.50
CA VAL A 70 -4.59 -6.11 -10.60
C VAL A 70 -5.25 -6.78 -11.82
N GLY A 71 -6.36 -7.47 -11.62
CA GLY A 71 -7.18 -8.10 -12.66
C GLY A 71 -8.13 -7.20 -13.44
N ALA A 72 -8.31 -5.95 -13.03
CA ALA A 72 -9.29 -5.06 -13.65
C ALA A 72 -8.85 -4.66 -15.07
N ALA A 73 -9.76 -4.69 -16.03
CA ALA A 73 -9.45 -4.35 -17.42
C ALA A 73 -9.28 -2.83 -17.62
N THR A 74 -9.80 -2.02 -16.70
CA THR A 74 -9.73 -0.55 -16.75
C THR A 74 -9.60 0.06 -15.37
N PHE A 75 -9.04 1.26 -15.26
CA PHE A 75 -8.99 2.00 -14.00
C PHE A 75 -10.38 2.23 -13.38
N ARG A 76 -11.40 2.49 -14.21
CA ARG A 76 -12.79 2.64 -13.76
C ARG A 76 -13.30 1.38 -13.10
N GLU A 77 -13.00 0.22 -13.69
CA GLU A 77 -13.35 -1.06 -13.11
C GLU A 77 -12.58 -1.32 -11.81
N ALA A 78 -11.27 -1.01 -11.77
CA ALA A 78 -10.46 -1.14 -10.57
C ALA A 78 -11.05 -0.35 -9.39
N VAL A 79 -11.46 0.90 -9.62
CA VAL A 79 -12.11 1.75 -8.62
C VAL A 79 -13.47 1.19 -8.18
N ARG A 80 -14.30 0.74 -9.13
CA ARG A 80 -15.59 0.10 -8.81
C ARG A 80 -15.39 -1.07 -7.86
N ILE A 81 -14.45 -1.96 -8.18
CA ILE A 81 -14.25 -3.15 -7.38
C ILE A 81 -13.64 -2.81 -6.02
N GLY A 82 -12.67 -1.90 -5.95
CA GLY A 82 -12.12 -1.42 -4.67
C GLY A 82 -13.22 -0.89 -3.73
N ALA A 83 -14.18 -0.13 -4.27
CA ALA A 83 -15.33 0.36 -3.51
C ALA A 83 -16.30 -0.75 -3.06
N GLU A 84 -16.58 -1.73 -3.92
CA GLU A 84 -17.40 -2.91 -3.57
C GLU A 84 -16.75 -3.73 -2.45
N VAL A 85 -15.43 -3.95 -2.51
CA VAL A 85 -14.65 -4.63 -1.47
C VAL A 85 -14.70 -3.83 -0.17
N TYR A 86 -14.44 -2.53 -0.20
CA TYR A 86 -14.47 -1.67 0.98
C TYR A 86 -15.83 -1.67 1.70
N HIS A 87 -16.95 -1.55 0.97
CA HIS A 87 -18.28 -1.59 1.59
C HIS A 87 -18.64 -2.98 2.13
N SER A 88 -18.23 -4.04 1.45
CA SER A 88 -18.41 -5.42 1.93
C SER A 88 -17.61 -5.66 3.21
N LEU A 89 -16.35 -5.21 3.23
CA LEU A 89 -15.47 -5.26 4.38
C LEU A 89 -16.07 -4.55 5.59
N LYS A 90 -16.71 -3.39 5.39
CA LYS A 90 -17.44 -2.68 6.45
C LYS A 90 -18.49 -3.56 7.13
N ALA A 91 -19.27 -4.29 6.34
CA ALA A 91 -20.32 -5.17 6.87
C ALA A 91 -19.72 -6.33 7.68
N VAL A 92 -18.63 -6.93 7.19
CA VAL A 92 -17.90 -8.00 7.89
C VAL A 92 -17.32 -7.49 9.21
N ILE A 93 -16.64 -6.34 9.19
CA ILE A 93 -16.07 -5.73 10.40
C ILE A 93 -17.18 -5.41 11.40
N LYS A 94 -18.29 -4.83 10.94
CA LYS A 94 -19.45 -4.52 11.80
C LYS A 94 -20.03 -5.76 12.47
N ALA A 95 -20.16 -6.85 11.71
CA ALA A 95 -20.71 -8.10 12.22
C ALA A 95 -19.78 -8.77 13.24
N LYS A 96 -18.46 -8.73 12.99
CA LYS A 96 -17.45 -9.42 13.82
C LYS A 96 -17.01 -8.62 15.04
N TYR A 97 -16.82 -7.31 14.89
CA TYR A 97 -16.20 -6.44 15.90
C TYR A 97 -17.14 -5.32 16.40
N GLY A 98 -18.38 -5.29 15.90
CA GLY A 98 -19.38 -4.28 16.28
C GLY A 98 -19.32 -3.01 15.45
N LYS A 99 -20.34 -2.16 15.62
CA LYS A 99 -20.51 -0.92 14.84
C LYS A 99 -19.34 0.05 14.99
N ASP A 100 -18.80 0.16 16.20
CA ASP A 100 -17.74 1.13 16.52
C ASP A 100 -16.41 0.78 15.85
N ALA A 101 -16.21 -0.49 15.46
CA ALA A 101 -15.05 -0.94 14.70
C ALA A 101 -15.07 -0.50 13.22
N THR A 102 -16.17 0.11 12.75
CA THR A 102 -16.28 0.64 11.38
C THR A 102 -15.98 2.13 11.26
N ASN A 103 -15.46 2.74 12.33
CA ASN A 103 -14.82 4.05 12.24
C ASN A 103 -13.56 3.94 11.36
N VAL A 104 -13.20 5.06 10.74
CA VAL A 104 -12.09 5.13 9.79
C VAL A 104 -10.89 5.85 10.40
N GLY A 105 -9.68 5.44 10.00
CA GLY A 105 -8.44 6.15 10.32
C GLY A 105 -8.19 7.34 9.37
N ASP A 106 -6.99 7.91 9.45
CA ASP A 106 -6.61 9.12 8.70
C ASP A 106 -6.75 8.99 7.18
N GLU A 107 -6.61 7.77 6.65
CA GLU A 107 -6.63 7.46 5.21
C GLU A 107 -7.94 6.81 4.75
N GLY A 108 -8.97 6.76 5.61
CA GLY A 108 -10.28 6.25 5.24
C GLY A 108 -10.47 4.73 5.35
N GLY A 109 -9.41 3.95 5.58
CA GLY A 109 -9.54 2.53 5.93
C GLY A 109 -10.09 2.33 7.35
N PHE A 110 -10.70 1.18 7.60
CA PHE A 110 -11.33 0.89 8.90
C PHE A 110 -10.29 0.66 9.99
N ALA A 111 -10.61 1.05 11.22
CA ALA A 111 -9.74 0.88 12.37
C ALA A 111 -10.38 -0.08 13.41
N PRO A 112 -10.58 -1.37 13.10
CA PRO A 112 -11.16 -2.30 14.05
C PRO A 112 -10.27 -2.44 15.28
N ASN A 113 -10.87 -2.44 16.46
CA ASN A 113 -10.15 -2.60 17.70
C ASN A 113 -9.85 -4.09 17.95
N ILE A 114 -8.79 -4.60 17.32
CA ILE A 114 -8.32 -5.96 17.50
C ILE A 114 -7.61 -6.03 18.86
N LEU A 115 -8.36 -6.30 19.94
CA LEU A 115 -7.99 -5.97 21.33
C LEU A 115 -7.10 -6.99 22.07
N GLU A 116 -6.91 -8.22 21.58
CA GLU A 116 -6.24 -9.26 22.37
C GLU A 116 -4.73 -9.37 22.14
N ASN A 117 -3.98 -9.20 23.23
CA ASN A 117 -2.53 -9.06 23.27
C ASN A 117 -1.86 -10.21 24.06
N ASN A 118 -2.15 -11.46 23.69
CA ASN A 118 -1.40 -12.62 24.18
C ASN A 118 -0.65 -13.27 23.00
N GLU A 119 0.68 -13.35 23.15
CA GLU A 119 1.77 -14.09 22.45
C GLU A 119 1.72 -14.43 20.94
N GLU A 120 0.59 -14.29 20.25
CA GLU A 120 0.38 -14.59 18.81
C GLU A 120 0.23 -13.31 17.96
N GLY A 121 0.91 -12.22 18.31
CA GLY A 121 0.85 -10.93 17.62
C GLY A 121 0.94 -11.00 16.08
N PRO A 122 1.86 -11.77 15.48
CA PRO A 122 1.96 -11.89 14.01
C PRO A 122 0.73 -12.55 13.36
N ARG A 123 0.09 -13.50 14.03
CA ARG A 123 -1.04 -14.29 13.50
C ARG A 123 -2.32 -13.45 13.35
N ARG A 124 -2.50 -12.41 14.18
CA ARG A 124 -3.70 -11.55 14.17
C ARG A 124 -3.65 -10.40 13.17
N HIS A 125 -2.46 -9.90 12.79
CA HIS A 125 -2.31 -9.11 11.56
C HIS A 125 -2.88 -9.86 10.36
N TRP A 126 -2.68 -11.17 10.39
CA TRP A 126 -3.19 -12.10 9.41
C TRP A 126 -4.70 -12.36 9.52
N GLU A 127 -5.32 -12.19 10.70
CA GLU A 127 -6.78 -12.23 10.86
C GLU A 127 -7.48 -11.09 10.10
N ALA A 128 -6.90 -9.89 10.10
CA ALA A 128 -7.39 -8.77 9.30
C ALA A 128 -7.37 -9.11 7.80
N LEU A 129 -6.35 -9.87 7.37
CA LEU A 129 -6.26 -10.38 6.00
C LEU A 129 -7.31 -11.45 5.67
N GLN A 130 -7.79 -12.19 6.69
CA GLN A 130 -8.95 -13.09 6.52
C GLN A 130 -10.24 -12.30 6.37
N VAL A 131 -10.40 -11.21 7.11
CA VAL A 131 -11.55 -10.32 6.95
C VAL A 131 -11.58 -9.72 5.54
N THR A 132 -10.41 -9.43 4.94
CA THR A 132 -10.31 -9.00 3.53
C THR A 132 -10.42 -10.14 2.50
N GLY A 133 -10.24 -11.40 2.91
CA GLY A 133 -10.15 -12.58 2.04
C GLY A 133 -11.30 -13.60 2.19
N MET A 134 -12.30 -13.33 3.02
CA MET A 134 -13.33 -14.31 3.37
C MET A 134 -14.41 -14.47 2.30
N ASP A 135 -14.65 -15.73 1.91
CA ASP A 135 -15.87 -16.19 1.25
C ASP A 135 -17.07 -15.99 2.18
N TRP A 136 -18.03 -15.19 1.74
CA TRP A 136 -19.30 -15.02 2.41
C TRP A 136 -20.31 -16.06 1.91
N GLU A 137 -20.44 -17.18 2.60
CA GLU A 137 -21.55 -18.14 2.40
C GLU A 137 -22.79 -17.87 3.30
N GLY A 138 -22.82 -16.75 4.03
CA GLY A 138 -23.65 -16.63 5.24
C GLY A 138 -24.98 -15.87 5.19
N THR A 139 -25.27 -15.05 4.19
CA THR A 139 -26.60 -14.39 4.07
C THR A 139 -27.03 -14.33 2.62
N GLY A 140 -28.32 -14.62 2.38
CA GLY A 140 -28.98 -14.65 1.06
C GLY A 140 -29.05 -13.32 0.32
N GLY A 141 -27.97 -12.56 0.27
CA GLY A 141 -27.71 -11.48 -0.67
C GLY A 141 -26.64 -11.95 -1.66
N THR A 142 -27.01 -12.03 -2.93
CA THR A 142 -26.14 -12.44 -4.04
C THR A 142 -24.84 -11.62 -4.11
N LEU A 143 -23.76 -12.19 -3.56
CA LEU A 143 -22.38 -11.98 -4.00
C LEU A 143 -21.99 -13.04 -5.06
N GLY A 144 -22.96 -13.55 -5.83
CA GLY A 144 -22.75 -14.44 -6.99
C GLY A 144 -21.98 -13.81 -8.17
N ARG A 145 -21.40 -12.63 -7.96
CA ARG A 145 -20.43 -11.98 -8.88
C ARG A 145 -19.04 -11.83 -8.28
N SER A 146 -18.81 -12.01 -6.97
CA SER A 146 -17.47 -11.91 -6.40
C SER A 146 -16.62 -13.16 -6.61
N GLY A 147 -17.20 -14.36 -6.73
CA GLY A 147 -16.44 -15.56 -7.15
C GLY A 147 -15.58 -15.32 -8.40
N ARG A 148 -16.12 -14.55 -9.37
CA ARG A 148 -15.39 -14.09 -10.57
C ARG A 148 -14.48 -12.88 -10.35
N LEU A 149 -14.71 -12.09 -9.31
CA LEU A 149 -13.76 -11.06 -8.89
C LEU A 149 -12.52 -11.74 -8.29
N TRP A 150 -12.67 -12.74 -7.41
CA TRP A 150 -11.54 -13.46 -6.79
C TRP A 150 -10.63 -14.19 -7.79
N GLU A 151 -11.18 -14.71 -8.90
CA GLU A 151 -10.41 -15.32 -10.00
C GLU A 151 -9.67 -14.31 -10.88
N GLY A 152 -9.99 -13.01 -10.80
CA GLY A 152 -9.42 -11.98 -11.66
C GLY A 152 -7.97 -11.61 -11.34
N GLY A 153 -7.42 -12.05 -10.20
CA GLY A 153 -6.11 -11.62 -9.72
C GLY A 153 -6.24 -10.37 -8.84
N TRP A 154 -5.93 -10.55 -7.56
CA TRP A 154 -5.86 -9.49 -6.55
C TRP A 154 -4.51 -9.50 -5.90
N GLY A 155 -4.00 -8.31 -5.67
CA GLY A 155 -2.83 -8.09 -4.84
C GLY A 155 -3.25 -7.62 -3.47
N LEU A 156 -2.62 -8.17 -2.44
CA LEU A 156 -2.61 -7.56 -1.13
C LEU A 156 -1.28 -6.84 -0.92
N MET A 157 -1.34 -5.61 -0.43
CA MET A 157 -0.17 -4.85 0.00
C MET A 157 -0.26 -4.57 1.50
N ALA A 158 0.85 -4.75 2.21
CA ALA A 158 0.95 -4.43 3.62
C ALA A 158 2.10 -3.46 3.87
N ARG A 159 1.86 -2.43 4.69
CA ARG A 159 2.93 -1.59 5.26
C ARG A 159 3.20 -2.06 6.67
N ALA A 160 4.42 -2.52 6.95
CA ALA A 160 4.79 -2.80 8.32
C ALA A 160 4.92 -1.47 9.08
N GLY A 161 4.31 -1.37 10.27
CA GLY A 161 4.66 -0.30 11.20
C GLY A 161 5.92 -0.69 11.98
N LEU A 162 6.20 0.02 13.07
CA LEU A 162 7.21 -0.35 14.07
C LEU A 162 6.81 -1.68 14.75
N CYS A 163 6.94 -2.79 14.02
CA CYS A 163 6.71 -4.12 14.54
C CYS A 163 7.93 -4.45 15.41
N PRO A 164 7.75 -4.77 16.71
CA PRO A 164 8.87 -4.98 17.64
C PRO A 164 9.78 -6.17 17.26
N ARG A 165 9.36 -6.98 16.28
CA ARG A 165 10.17 -8.00 15.63
C ARG A 165 9.80 -8.06 14.14
N PRO A 166 10.77 -8.09 13.22
CA PRO A 166 10.50 -8.24 11.80
C PRO A 166 9.86 -9.61 11.48
N PRO A 167 8.92 -9.66 10.53
CA PRO A 167 8.31 -10.92 10.11
C PRO A 167 9.36 -11.84 9.46
N THR A 168 9.42 -13.08 9.93
CA THR A 168 10.37 -14.10 9.47
C THR A 168 9.82 -14.93 8.32
N ARG A 169 10.70 -15.68 7.62
CA ARG A 169 10.29 -16.66 6.61
C ARG A 169 9.23 -17.65 7.10
N GLY A 170 9.21 -17.97 8.40
CA GLY A 170 8.19 -18.83 9.03
C GLY A 170 6.81 -18.18 9.10
N ASP A 171 6.77 -16.87 9.36
CA ASP A 171 5.54 -16.07 9.35
C ASP A 171 4.95 -16.02 7.92
N TRP A 172 5.81 -15.94 6.89
CA TRP A 172 5.43 -15.97 5.47
C TRP A 172 5.07 -17.37 4.94
N ALA A 173 5.67 -18.43 5.49
CA ALA A 173 5.29 -19.80 5.15
C ALA A 173 3.91 -20.17 5.73
N LEU A 174 3.53 -19.58 6.88
CA LEU A 174 2.19 -19.72 7.46
C LEU A 174 1.11 -19.24 6.47
N LEU A 175 1.43 -18.20 5.73
CA LEU A 175 0.64 -17.57 4.69
C LEU A 175 0.29 -18.52 3.54
N GLY A 176 1.30 -19.15 2.94
CA GLY A 176 1.11 -20.14 1.89
C GLY A 176 0.45 -21.43 2.38
N ARG A 177 0.53 -21.73 3.68
CA ARG A 177 -0.07 -22.93 4.32
C ARG A 177 -1.55 -22.79 4.66
N THR A 178 -2.14 -21.60 4.52
CA THR A 178 -3.60 -21.40 4.74
C THR A 178 -4.48 -22.00 3.64
N GLY A 179 -3.93 -22.82 2.74
CA GLY A 179 -4.68 -23.75 1.90
C GLY A 179 -5.43 -23.10 0.74
N GLY A 180 -4.79 -22.16 0.02
CA GLY A 180 -5.36 -21.56 -1.20
C GLY A 180 -6.56 -20.63 -0.96
N ARG A 181 -6.86 -20.26 0.30
CA ARG A 181 -8.01 -19.43 0.68
C ARG A 181 -7.72 -17.93 0.77
N PHE A 182 -6.50 -17.50 0.47
CA PHE A 182 -6.07 -16.12 0.63
C PHE A 182 -5.47 -15.58 -0.66
N PRO A 183 -5.77 -14.33 -1.05
CA PRO A 183 -5.05 -13.68 -2.14
C PRO A 183 -3.56 -13.61 -1.78
N ALA A 184 -2.71 -13.78 -2.79
CA ALA A 184 -1.28 -13.64 -2.59
C ALA A 184 -0.98 -12.19 -2.15
N VAL A 185 -0.16 -12.04 -1.10
CA VAL A 185 0.52 -10.77 -0.85
C VAL A 185 1.47 -10.57 -2.03
N VAL A 186 1.28 -9.49 -2.79
CA VAL A 186 2.08 -9.18 -3.98
C VAL A 186 3.01 -8.00 -3.77
N SER A 187 2.80 -7.24 -2.69
CA SER A 187 3.61 -6.07 -2.37
C SER A 187 3.75 -5.90 -0.86
N ILE A 188 4.92 -5.49 -0.38
CA ILE A 188 5.15 -5.12 1.02
C ILE A 188 5.97 -3.83 1.05
N GLU A 189 5.54 -2.88 1.85
CA GLU A 189 6.24 -1.63 2.12
C GLU A 189 6.91 -1.66 3.50
N ASP A 190 8.14 -1.14 3.54
CA ASP A 190 8.95 -0.96 4.75
C ASP A 190 8.94 -2.15 5.73
N PRO A 191 9.29 -3.38 5.29
CA PRO A 191 9.29 -4.56 6.16
C PRO A 191 10.30 -4.48 7.34
N PHE A 192 11.28 -3.58 7.27
CA PHE A 192 12.29 -3.35 8.30
C PHE A 192 12.54 -1.86 8.49
N ASP A 193 13.26 -1.52 9.57
CA ASP A 193 13.74 -0.17 9.82
C ASP A 193 14.53 0.41 8.63
N GLN A 194 14.44 1.72 8.45
CA GLN A 194 15.08 2.46 7.36
C GLN A 194 16.61 2.26 7.28
N ASP A 195 17.29 1.91 8.38
CA ASP A 195 18.74 1.73 8.39
C ASP A 195 19.17 0.25 8.55
N ASP A 196 18.24 -0.71 8.58
CA ASP A 196 18.51 -2.16 8.61
C ASP A 196 18.79 -2.76 7.22
N TRP A 197 19.82 -2.25 6.54
CA TRP A 197 20.16 -2.64 5.17
C TRP A 197 20.36 -4.15 4.97
N GLU A 198 20.88 -4.87 5.97
CA GLU A 198 21.05 -6.32 5.90
C GLU A 198 19.72 -7.07 6.02
N GLY A 199 18.80 -6.62 6.88
CA GLY A 199 17.45 -7.17 6.97
C GLY A 199 16.69 -7.08 5.64
N TRP A 200 16.69 -5.90 5.02
CA TRP A 200 16.10 -5.66 3.69
C TRP A 200 16.68 -6.58 2.61
N LYS A 201 18.01 -6.63 2.50
CA LYS A 201 18.72 -7.48 1.51
C LYS A 201 18.41 -8.96 1.72
N HIS A 202 18.44 -9.42 2.98
CA HIS A 202 18.16 -10.81 3.30
C HIS A 202 16.72 -11.19 2.97
N PHE A 203 15.78 -10.26 3.17
CA PHE A 203 14.37 -10.44 2.86
C PHE A 203 14.10 -10.49 1.36
N LEU A 204 14.59 -9.50 0.60
CA LEU A 204 14.40 -9.46 -0.86
C LEU A 204 14.94 -10.72 -1.54
N ALA A 205 16.03 -11.31 -1.03
CA ALA A 205 16.59 -12.55 -1.55
C ALA A 205 15.70 -13.81 -1.34
N GLN A 206 14.64 -13.71 -0.54
CA GLN A 206 13.79 -14.84 -0.16
C GLN A 206 12.37 -14.80 -0.72
N VAL A 207 11.95 -13.66 -1.27
CA VAL A 207 10.59 -13.42 -1.73
C VAL A 207 10.60 -13.05 -3.21
N ASP A 208 9.53 -13.43 -3.92
CA ASP A 208 9.32 -13.08 -5.33
C ASP A 208 8.06 -12.20 -5.44
N ILE A 209 8.11 -11.05 -4.77
CA ILE A 209 7.04 -10.05 -4.71
C ILE A 209 7.63 -8.64 -4.80
N GLN A 210 6.78 -7.64 -4.91
CA GLN A 210 7.19 -6.24 -4.79
C GLN A 210 7.58 -5.92 -3.33
N VAL A 211 8.75 -5.32 -3.14
CA VAL A 211 9.26 -4.82 -1.87
C VAL A 211 9.53 -3.33 -2.06
N VAL A 212 8.74 -2.50 -1.39
CA VAL A 212 8.68 -1.05 -1.57
C VAL A 212 9.49 -0.38 -0.46
N GLY A 213 10.44 0.47 -0.84
CA GLY A 213 11.15 1.34 0.08
C GLY A 213 10.51 2.71 0.15
N ASP A 214 9.94 3.06 1.31
CA ASP A 214 9.43 4.40 1.64
C ASP A 214 10.41 5.11 2.57
N ASP A 215 10.41 4.83 3.87
CA ASP A 215 11.33 5.41 4.84
C ASP A 215 12.79 4.97 4.56
N LEU A 216 12.98 3.79 3.95
CA LEU A 216 14.28 3.34 3.47
C LEU A 216 14.89 4.31 2.46
N THR A 217 14.11 4.87 1.54
CA THR A 217 14.62 5.63 0.38
C THR A 217 14.34 7.12 0.49
N VAL A 218 13.27 7.51 1.18
CA VAL A 218 12.76 8.88 1.36
C VAL A 218 12.79 9.72 0.07
N THR A 219 12.47 9.08 -1.07
CA THR A 219 12.56 9.69 -2.40
C THR A 219 13.92 10.40 -2.65
N ASN A 220 15.00 9.93 -2.00
CA ASN A 220 16.32 10.55 -2.05
C ASN A 220 17.25 9.77 -2.98
N PRO A 221 17.77 10.39 -4.07
CA PRO A 221 18.60 9.69 -5.06
C PRO A 221 19.82 8.95 -4.48
N LYS A 222 20.42 9.44 -3.39
CA LYS A 222 21.57 8.77 -2.75
C LYS A 222 21.15 7.48 -2.04
N ARG A 223 20.01 7.51 -1.34
CA ARG A 223 19.48 6.32 -0.65
C ARG A 223 18.90 5.33 -1.64
N ILE A 224 18.27 5.80 -2.71
CA ILE A 224 17.82 4.97 -3.84
C ILE A 224 19.01 4.25 -4.49
N ALA A 225 20.10 4.98 -4.80
CA ALA A 225 21.29 4.37 -5.40
C ALA A 225 21.89 3.29 -4.48
N LYS A 226 21.97 3.57 -3.17
CA LYS A 226 22.41 2.58 -2.17
C LYS A 226 21.49 1.37 -2.11
N ALA A 227 20.17 1.57 -2.08
CA ALA A 227 19.17 0.50 -2.06
C ALA A 227 19.29 -0.41 -3.28
N ALA A 228 19.51 0.17 -4.46
CA ALA A 228 19.77 -0.58 -5.69
C ALA A 228 21.10 -1.36 -5.63
N GLU A 229 22.18 -0.74 -5.14
CA GLU A 229 23.50 -1.36 -5.01
C GLU A 229 23.47 -2.60 -4.11
N VAL A 230 22.84 -2.48 -2.93
CA VAL A 230 22.79 -3.57 -1.95
C VAL A 230 21.61 -4.53 -2.18
N LYS A 231 20.76 -4.24 -3.18
CA LYS A 231 19.51 -4.98 -3.47
C LYS A 231 18.61 -5.07 -2.23
N ALA A 232 18.31 -3.91 -1.64
CA ALA A 232 17.44 -3.81 -0.46
C ALA A 232 15.95 -3.91 -0.82
N CYS A 233 15.52 -3.25 -1.89
CA CYS A 233 14.13 -3.23 -2.36
C CYS A 233 14.10 -3.27 -3.90
N ASN A 234 12.92 -3.51 -4.48
CA ASN A 234 12.73 -3.52 -5.95
C ASN A 234 11.64 -2.53 -6.41
N CYS A 235 11.14 -1.70 -5.51
CA CYS A 235 10.17 -0.65 -5.79
C CYS A 235 10.41 0.57 -4.89
N LEU A 236 10.10 1.75 -5.39
CA LEU A 236 10.21 3.05 -4.72
C LEU A 236 8.81 3.56 -4.38
N LEU A 237 8.57 3.95 -3.13
CA LEU A 237 7.44 4.82 -2.83
C LEU A 237 7.84 6.28 -3.05
N LEU A 238 7.26 6.92 -4.07
CA LEU A 238 7.63 8.27 -4.48
C LEU A 238 6.72 9.31 -3.79
N LYS A 239 7.27 10.04 -2.83
CA LYS A 239 6.61 11.13 -2.11
C LYS A 239 7.32 12.45 -2.42
N VAL A 240 6.70 13.28 -3.26
CA VAL A 240 7.29 14.55 -3.73
C VAL A 240 7.70 15.51 -2.61
N ASN A 241 7.07 15.41 -1.43
CA ASN A 241 7.39 16.24 -0.26
C ASN A 241 8.57 15.74 0.56
N GLN A 242 9.01 14.49 0.39
CA GLN A 242 10.24 14.01 1.02
C GLN A 242 11.48 14.63 0.34
N ILE A 243 11.42 14.90 -0.98
CA ILE A 243 12.53 15.50 -1.73
C ILE A 243 12.37 17.00 -1.99
N GLY A 244 11.13 17.50 -2.12
CA GLY A 244 10.80 18.92 -2.08
C GLY A 244 10.65 19.62 -3.43
N SER A 245 10.83 18.94 -4.57
CA SER A 245 10.56 19.50 -5.89
C SER A 245 10.07 18.45 -6.90
N VAL A 246 9.29 18.90 -7.89
CA VAL A 246 8.82 18.03 -8.98
C VAL A 246 10.01 17.49 -9.79
N THR A 247 11.02 18.32 -10.03
CA THR A 247 12.20 17.94 -10.82
C THR A 247 12.99 16.82 -10.15
N GLU A 248 13.29 16.95 -8.86
CA GLU A 248 14.03 15.91 -8.14
C GLU A 248 13.18 14.63 -7.97
N SER A 249 11.86 14.78 -7.87
CA SER A 249 10.95 13.63 -7.85
C SER A 249 10.95 12.86 -9.16
N ILE A 250 11.05 13.52 -10.32
CA ILE A 250 11.13 12.86 -11.63
C ILE A 250 12.49 12.17 -11.83
N GLN A 251 13.55 12.69 -11.20
CA GLN A 251 14.89 12.12 -11.29
C GLN A 251 15.11 10.90 -10.39
N ALA A 252 14.36 10.83 -9.28
CA ALA A 252 14.39 9.74 -8.32
C ALA A 252 13.76 8.46 -8.90
#